data_AF-A0A371CQW9-F1
#
_entry.id   AF-A0A371CQW9-F1
#
_cell.length_a   1.000
_cell.length_b   1.000
_cell.length_c   1.000
_cell.angle_alpha   90.00
_cell.angle_beta   90.00
_cell.angle_gamma   90.00
#
_symmetry.space_group_name_H-M   'P 1'
#
loop_
_entity.id
_entity.type
_entity.pdbx_description
1 polymer ?
#
loop_
_entity_poly.entity_id
_entity_poly.type
_entity_poly.pdbx_seq_one_letter_code
_entity_poly.pdbx_strand_id
1 'polypeptide(L)'
;MAASPLFTLSVSSGKFGPRTGTLSINRNDGTPAIRTPTPALLTTTSRGVIPHLSRDSVRITDAIQHIHLPFESFLDRNPPVLTLVGGSHPLHQFLGYETNKHVITLTLRDPSDRRKMPTNGNDFVSAQCTRGVRKVSPSAWKTYVQKCKPDLVVALSDTPFTPPPHSQKRLTKSIERSISWLADFLRAPADHSASRPANVLVHLVGGAEPHARAEFADRLTEPIEQNAATGLSPLNMLDDGVAGYVFDLLHLHTALAAEGGRAIEPTGPVDELLKVSDSQRSSADSSARLAELLQASLDPLSTQKPRFVNSPVSPHEILRLVRDVGIDLVDGFWAQRAADIGVAFDFRFPVPPEPGTVSTDCPPPRTRESGRIDLGHNLFDSRYRHDHSRLSSSFSDGQSAEQSGQDDLPVCPCGACSPRSPAFHLLHSSVDVQAWQDLQRPVPSSLLQPPFVRSYIHHLLHTHEMSSHSLLAMHNLTVLSAFLDGIRGVLARDSPKGELDKEIGRFEQMYDEKMVLWDEAATMWLSVEHARGKGRLAREREKQAVTTVGAAVET
;
A
#
# COMPACT_ATOMS: atom_id res chain seq x y z
N MET A 1 -25.40 14.70 20.08
CA MET A 1 -25.61 13.67 19.05
C MET A 1 -24.51 12.64 19.22
N ALA A 2 -24.83 11.35 19.36
CA ALA A 2 -23.81 10.30 19.44
C ALA A 2 -22.99 10.31 18.14
N ALA A 3 -21.66 10.27 18.25
CA ALA A 3 -20.79 10.21 17.08
C ALA A 3 -21.07 8.90 16.33
N SER A 4 -21.26 8.97 15.03
CA SER A 4 -21.40 7.76 14.20
C SER A 4 -20.15 6.89 14.33
N PRO A 5 -20.29 5.56 14.43
CA PRO A 5 -19.13 4.68 14.56
C PRO A 5 -18.25 4.76 13.31
N LEU A 6 -16.93 4.69 13.50
CA LEU A 6 -15.93 4.67 12.43
C LEU A 6 -16.17 3.50 11.46
N PHE A 7 -16.62 2.34 11.97
CA PHE A 7 -16.84 1.13 11.19
C PHE A 7 -18.20 0.52 11.52
N THR A 8 -18.93 0.11 10.49
CA THR A 8 -20.18 -0.64 10.62
C THR A 8 -20.04 -1.98 9.92
N LEU A 9 -20.06 -3.05 10.70
CA LEU A 9 -20.02 -4.42 10.18
C LEU A 9 -21.35 -4.76 9.48
N SER A 10 -21.28 -5.30 8.27
CA SER A 10 -22.45 -5.71 7.48
C SER A 10 -22.60 -7.23 7.41
N VAL A 11 -21.53 -7.94 7.03
CA VAL A 11 -21.50 -9.40 6.95
C VAL A 11 -20.31 -9.92 7.75
N SER A 12 -20.49 -11.04 8.46
CA SER A 12 -19.42 -11.74 9.16
C SER A 12 -19.70 -13.24 9.21
N SER A 13 -18.70 -14.05 8.84
CA SER A 13 -18.77 -15.51 8.87
C SER A 13 -17.98 -16.09 10.05
N GLY A 14 -18.21 -15.53 11.25
CA GLY A 14 -17.48 -15.86 12.48
C GLY A 14 -16.42 -14.84 12.86
N LYS A 15 -15.81 -15.02 14.04
CA LYS A 15 -14.88 -14.04 14.65
C LYS A 15 -13.68 -13.71 13.77
N PHE A 16 -13.10 -14.74 13.16
CA PHE A 16 -11.94 -14.62 12.25
C PHE A 16 -12.30 -14.89 10.78
N GLY A 17 -13.57 -15.21 10.50
CA GLY A 17 -14.01 -15.49 9.14
C GLY A 17 -14.06 -14.23 8.27
N PRO A 18 -14.34 -14.41 6.97
CA PRO A 18 -14.48 -13.29 6.06
C PRO A 18 -15.62 -12.38 6.49
N ARG A 19 -15.42 -11.10 6.23
CA ARG A 19 -16.32 -10.03 6.65
C ARG A 19 -16.32 -8.87 5.66
N THR A 20 -17.44 -8.15 5.65
CA THR A 20 -17.58 -6.89 4.93
C THR A 20 -18.24 -5.86 5.84
N GLY A 21 -17.85 -4.61 5.71
CA GLY A 21 -18.45 -3.51 6.43
C GLY A 21 -18.28 -2.21 5.67
N THR A 22 -18.55 -1.11 6.35
CA THR A 22 -18.36 0.23 5.81
C THR A 22 -17.56 1.06 6.81
N LEU A 23 -16.40 1.57 6.38
CA LEU A 23 -15.65 2.59 7.10
C LEU A 23 -16.27 3.97 6.78
N SER A 24 -16.58 4.77 7.80
CA SER A 24 -17.24 6.07 7.65
C SER A 24 -16.41 7.17 8.33
N ILE A 25 -15.95 8.14 7.54
CA ILE A 25 -15.20 9.31 8.03
C ILE A 25 -16.09 10.55 7.94
N ASN A 26 -16.40 11.13 9.10
CA ASN A 26 -17.12 12.39 9.23
C ASN A 26 -16.24 13.41 9.97
N ARG A 27 -15.91 14.52 9.29
CA ARG A 27 -15.04 15.58 9.80
C ARG A 27 -15.78 16.67 10.56
N ASN A 28 -17.12 16.59 10.63
CA ASN A 28 -17.99 17.53 11.37
C ASN A 28 -17.81 19.01 11.00
N ASP A 29 -17.40 19.30 9.77
CA ASP A 29 -17.11 20.65 9.27
C ASP A 29 -17.94 21.01 8.01
N GLY A 30 -18.95 20.20 7.69
CA GLY A 30 -19.79 20.34 6.50
C GLY A 30 -19.26 19.60 5.27
N THR A 31 -18.06 19.01 5.32
CA THR A 31 -17.60 18.14 4.23
C THR A 31 -18.44 16.85 4.17
N PRO A 32 -18.78 16.36 2.97
CA PRO A 32 -19.52 15.11 2.83
C PRO A 32 -18.77 13.95 3.51
N ALA A 33 -19.50 13.12 4.24
CA ALA A 33 -18.92 11.95 4.89
C ALA A 33 -18.43 10.95 3.82
N ILE A 34 -17.18 10.49 3.95
CA ILE A 34 -16.61 9.47 3.08
C ILE A 34 -17.03 8.10 3.63
N ARG A 35 -17.61 7.26 2.77
CA ARG A 35 -18.03 5.89 3.08
C ARG A 35 -17.28 4.92 2.18
N THR A 36 -16.56 3.98 2.79
CA THR A 36 -15.76 2.99 2.05
C THR A 36 -16.20 1.57 2.42
N PRO A 37 -16.67 0.77 1.46
CA PRO A 37 -16.96 -0.65 1.71
C PRO A 37 -15.66 -1.46 1.89
N THR A 38 -15.63 -2.39 2.84
CA THR A 38 -14.45 -3.23 3.15
C THR A 38 -14.61 -4.68 2.66
N PRO A 39 -13.54 -5.38 2.22
CA PRO A 39 -12.13 -4.95 2.20
C PRO A 39 -11.82 -3.81 1.22
N ALA A 40 -10.92 -2.90 1.60
CA ALA A 40 -10.54 -1.70 0.83
C ALA A 40 -9.02 -1.47 0.73
N LEU A 41 -8.61 -0.74 -0.32
CA LEU A 41 -7.21 -0.43 -0.60
C LEU A 41 -6.71 0.74 0.25
N LEU A 42 -5.55 0.56 0.90
CA LEU A 42 -4.76 1.60 1.56
C LEU A 42 -3.51 1.92 0.72
N THR A 43 -3.41 3.13 0.19
CA THR A 43 -2.30 3.51 -0.71
C THR A 43 -1.16 4.11 0.10
N THR A 44 0.06 3.59 -0.08
CA THR A 44 1.25 4.06 0.66
C THR A 44 1.86 5.32 0.04
N THR A 45 2.56 6.11 0.85
CA THR A 45 3.22 7.33 0.40
C THR A 45 4.68 7.39 0.82
N SER A 46 5.49 8.10 0.03
CA SER A 46 6.82 8.53 0.41
C SER A 46 6.82 10.05 0.54
N ARG A 47 7.16 10.59 1.71
CA ARG A 47 7.09 12.04 2.00
C ARG A 47 5.70 12.63 1.68
N GLY A 48 4.63 11.86 1.89
CA GLY A 48 3.25 12.25 1.65
C GLY A 48 2.79 12.29 0.20
N VAL A 49 3.66 11.91 -0.74
CA VAL A 49 3.35 11.76 -2.16
C VAL A 49 3.22 10.27 -2.48
N ILE A 50 2.19 9.92 -3.25
CA ILE A 50 2.04 8.57 -3.79
C ILE A 50 3.11 8.40 -4.88
N PRO A 51 4.02 7.41 -4.76
CA PRO A 51 5.08 7.18 -5.74
C PRO A 51 4.59 7.26 -7.19
N HIS A 52 5.37 7.95 -8.03
CA HIS A 52 5.11 8.20 -9.47
C HIS A 52 3.93 9.10 -9.81
N LEU A 53 3.01 9.39 -8.89
CA LEU A 53 1.79 10.12 -9.23
C LEU A 53 1.88 11.60 -8.87
N SER A 54 1.60 12.47 -9.83
CA SER A 54 1.28 13.87 -9.54
C SER A 54 -0.06 13.97 -8.79
N ARG A 55 -0.41 15.14 -8.25
CA ARG A 55 -1.73 15.30 -7.62
C ARG A 55 -2.87 15.19 -8.62
N ASP A 56 -2.66 15.63 -9.86
CA ASP A 56 -3.65 15.48 -10.92
C ASP A 56 -3.87 14.01 -11.25
N SER A 57 -2.79 13.22 -11.36
CA SER A 57 -2.88 11.76 -11.56
C SER A 57 -3.61 11.06 -10.42
N VAL A 58 -3.39 11.49 -9.17
CA VAL A 58 -4.13 10.96 -8.02
C VAL A 58 -5.62 11.31 -8.10
N ARG A 59 -5.97 12.55 -8.46
CA ARG A 59 -7.36 12.99 -8.57
C ARG A 59 -8.15 12.19 -9.59
N ILE A 60 -7.55 11.84 -10.73
CA ILE A 60 -8.20 11.04 -11.78
C ILE A 60 -8.17 9.52 -11.51
N THR A 61 -7.44 9.07 -10.48
CA THR A 61 -7.36 7.64 -10.13
C THR A 61 -8.32 7.34 -8.99
N ASP A 62 -9.53 6.86 -9.32
CA ASP A 62 -10.59 6.63 -8.32
C ASP A 62 -10.29 5.52 -7.30
N ALA A 63 -9.37 4.62 -7.62
CA ALA A 63 -8.88 3.60 -6.69
C ALA A 63 -8.18 4.20 -5.45
N ILE A 64 -7.71 5.45 -5.52
CA ILE A 64 -6.97 6.10 -4.43
C ILE A 64 -7.96 6.87 -3.55
N GLN A 65 -8.37 6.24 -2.44
CA GLN A 65 -9.22 6.85 -1.44
C GLN A 65 -8.54 6.95 -0.07
N HIS A 66 -7.92 5.86 0.40
CA HIS A 66 -7.20 5.82 1.68
C HIS A 66 -5.70 6.00 1.45
N ILE A 67 -5.08 6.88 2.23
CA ILE A 67 -3.67 7.26 2.11
C ILE A 67 -2.98 6.96 3.43
N HIS A 68 -1.95 6.14 3.37
CA HIS A 68 -1.05 5.87 4.49
C HIS A 68 0.11 6.85 4.46
N LEU A 69 0.28 7.62 5.53
CA LEU A 69 1.28 8.68 5.66
C LEU A 69 2.31 8.37 6.75
N PRO A 70 3.50 7.86 6.39
CA PRO A 70 4.64 7.77 7.31
C PRO A 70 5.20 9.14 7.67
N PHE A 71 5.14 9.49 8.95
CA PHE A 71 5.57 10.79 9.46
C PHE A 71 7.10 10.93 9.55
N GLU A 72 7.84 9.83 9.70
CA GLU A 72 9.29 9.86 9.91
C GLU A 72 10.06 10.61 8.83
N SER A 73 9.52 10.62 7.61
CA SER A 73 10.06 11.36 6.47
C SER A 73 10.12 12.88 6.70
N PHE A 74 9.33 13.43 7.63
CA PHE A 74 9.23 14.85 7.95
C PHE A 74 10.00 15.26 9.21
N LEU A 75 10.74 14.34 9.84
CA LEU A 75 11.57 14.58 11.04
C LEU A 75 12.96 15.17 10.72
N ASP A 76 13.21 15.54 9.47
CA ASP A 76 14.47 16.14 9.02
C ASP A 76 14.64 17.59 9.53
N ARG A 77 13.53 18.24 9.92
CA ARG A 77 13.48 19.60 10.48
C ARG A 77 12.74 19.61 11.83
N ASN A 78 13.10 20.56 12.69
CA ASN A 78 12.43 20.81 13.97
C ASN A 78 12.01 22.29 14.06
N PRO A 79 10.71 22.60 14.22
CA PRO A 79 9.58 21.67 14.20
C PRO A 79 9.39 21.01 12.80
N PRO A 80 8.82 19.79 12.72
CA PRO A 80 8.49 19.15 11.45
C PRO A 80 7.55 20.01 10.60
N VAL A 81 7.76 20.05 9.28
CA VAL A 81 7.05 20.97 8.37
C VAL A 81 5.53 20.82 8.41
N LEU A 82 5.01 19.59 8.53
CA LEU A 82 3.57 19.31 8.61
C LEU A 82 2.91 19.98 9.83
N THR A 83 3.67 20.24 10.88
CA THR A 83 3.17 20.84 12.12
C THR A 83 3.11 22.36 12.07
N LEU A 84 3.61 22.97 10.99
CA LEU A 84 3.61 24.42 10.79
C LEU A 84 2.37 24.91 10.04
N VAL A 85 1.55 24.00 9.53
CA VAL A 85 0.39 24.31 8.71
C VAL A 85 -0.82 24.47 9.62
N GLY A 86 -1.51 25.61 9.54
CA GLY A 86 -2.74 25.88 10.27
C GLY A 86 -3.99 25.41 9.52
N GLY A 87 -5.17 25.68 10.09
CA GLY A 87 -6.46 25.39 9.46
C GLY A 87 -7.23 24.22 10.06
N SER A 88 -8.34 23.86 9.41
CA SER A 88 -9.18 22.72 9.79
C SER A 88 -8.52 21.39 9.44
N HIS A 89 -7.96 21.26 8.24
CA HIS A 89 -7.35 20.04 7.70
C HIS A 89 -5.93 20.28 7.18
N PRO A 90 -4.94 20.52 8.06
CA PRO A 90 -3.60 20.96 7.65
C PRO A 90 -2.86 19.93 6.80
N LEU A 91 -3.04 18.62 7.05
CA LEU A 91 -2.43 17.58 6.21
C LEU A 91 -2.99 17.58 4.79
N HIS A 92 -4.31 17.67 4.64
CA HIS A 92 -4.99 17.74 3.34
C HIS A 92 -4.55 18.99 2.57
N GLN A 93 -4.52 20.14 3.24
CA GLN A 93 -4.08 21.41 2.66
C GLN A 93 -2.62 21.36 2.20
N PHE A 94 -1.71 20.86 3.04
CA PHE A 94 -0.28 20.84 2.72
C PHE A 94 0.06 19.85 1.61
N LEU A 95 -0.55 18.66 1.64
CA LEU A 95 -0.26 17.58 0.69
C LEU A 95 -1.15 17.63 -0.57
N GLY A 96 -2.12 18.54 -0.62
CA GLY A 96 -3.01 18.74 -1.76
C GLY A 96 -4.04 17.61 -1.96
N TYR A 97 -4.42 16.92 -0.88
CA TYR A 97 -5.47 15.91 -0.92
C TYR A 97 -6.85 16.54 -0.71
N GLU A 98 -7.83 16.08 -1.47
CA GLU A 98 -9.21 16.57 -1.41
C GLU A 98 -9.95 15.93 -0.23
N THR A 99 -10.50 16.74 0.67
CA THR A 99 -11.19 16.28 1.87
C THR A 99 -12.50 15.54 1.58
N ASN A 100 -13.14 15.76 0.44
CA ASN A 100 -14.35 15.02 0.03
C ASN A 100 -14.06 13.67 -0.62
N LYS A 101 -12.82 13.39 -1.04
CA LYS A 101 -12.43 12.13 -1.70
C LYS A 101 -11.48 11.30 -0.87
N HIS A 102 -10.52 11.92 -0.17
CA HIS A 102 -9.39 11.22 0.43
C HIS A 102 -9.50 11.11 1.95
N VAL A 103 -8.89 10.07 2.51
CA VAL A 103 -8.75 9.82 3.96
C VAL A 103 -7.26 9.60 4.26
N ILE A 104 -6.72 10.34 5.24
CA ILE A 104 -5.29 10.27 5.61
C ILE A 104 -5.13 9.56 6.96
N THR A 105 -4.48 8.39 6.93
CA THR A 105 -4.02 7.66 8.10
C THR A 105 -2.57 8.01 8.39
N LEU A 106 -2.30 8.61 9.56
CA LEU A 106 -0.96 9.02 9.97
C LEU A 106 -0.31 7.96 10.86
N THR A 107 0.89 7.51 10.50
CA THR A 107 1.72 6.62 11.31
C THR A 107 3.08 7.28 11.56
N LEU A 108 3.76 6.94 12.68
CA LEU A 108 5.10 7.47 12.91
C LEU A 108 6.10 6.93 11.89
N ARG A 109 6.10 5.60 11.67
CA ARG A 109 7.08 4.89 10.84
C ARG A 109 6.42 4.28 9.63
N ASP A 110 7.19 4.13 8.56
CA ASP A 110 6.79 3.39 7.38
C ASP A 110 6.69 1.89 7.73
N PRO A 111 5.49 1.27 7.65
CA PRO A 111 5.32 -0.16 7.93
C PRO A 111 5.97 -1.05 6.87
N SER A 112 6.39 -0.45 5.75
CA SER A 112 7.13 -1.07 4.67
C SER A 112 8.61 -0.68 4.72
N ASP A 113 9.15 -0.31 5.88
CA ASP A 113 10.60 -0.15 6.08
C ASP A 113 11.17 -1.29 6.94
N ARG A 114 12.25 -1.90 6.45
CA ARG A 114 12.99 -2.99 7.12
C ARG A 114 14.42 -2.62 7.50
N ARG A 115 14.83 -1.37 7.28
CA ARG A 115 16.20 -0.93 7.60
C ARG A 115 16.45 -1.16 9.08
N LYS A 116 17.62 -1.71 9.40
CA LYS A 116 18.04 -1.93 10.80
C LYS A 116 18.04 -0.60 11.54
N MET A 117 17.33 -0.53 12.65
CA MET A 117 17.24 0.69 13.47
C MET A 117 17.76 0.46 14.89
N PRO A 118 18.30 1.53 15.53
CA PRO A 118 18.59 1.51 16.95
C PRO A 118 17.36 1.14 17.77
N THR A 119 17.58 0.45 18.88
CA THR A 119 16.50 0.00 19.77
C THR A 119 15.71 1.18 20.33
N ASN A 120 14.41 0.97 20.53
CA ASN A 120 13.55 1.95 21.19
C ASN A 120 13.86 2.02 22.70
N GLY A 121 13.74 3.22 23.26
CA GLY A 121 13.87 3.49 24.68
C GLY A 121 12.54 3.36 25.43
N ASN A 122 12.54 3.70 26.71
CA ASN A 122 11.30 3.84 27.48
C ASN A 122 10.55 5.13 27.09
N ASP A 123 11.30 6.19 26.78
CA ASP A 123 10.76 7.54 26.55
C ASP A 123 10.80 7.97 25.08
N PHE A 124 11.22 7.07 24.17
CA PHE A 124 11.31 7.39 22.74
C PHE A 124 11.20 6.16 21.83
N VAL A 125 10.69 6.41 20.62
CA VAL A 125 10.77 5.54 19.46
C VAL A 125 11.82 6.08 18.49
N SER A 126 12.62 5.19 17.90
CA SER A 126 13.56 5.53 16.84
C SER A 126 12.84 5.52 15.48
N ALA A 127 12.96 6.61 14.74
CA ALA A 127 12.38 6.80 13.41
C ALA A 127 13.45 7.28 12.42
N GLN A 128 13.39 6.86 11.15
CA GLN A 128 14.42 7.18 10.16
C GLN A 128 13.94 8.28 9.21
N CYS A 129 14.68 9.39 9.15
CA CYS A 129 14.46 10.42 8.15
C CYS A 129 15.63 10.49 7.15
N THR A 130 15.52 11.34 6.15
CA THR A 130 16.60 11.61 5.17
C THR A 130 17.91 12.09 5.82
N ARG A 131 17.85 12.64 7.03
CA ARG A 131 19.00 13.09 7.83
C ARG A 131 19.41 12.11 8.94
N GLY A 132 19.04 10.83 8.79
CA GLY A 132 19.35 9.75 9.72
C GLY A 132 18.30 9.56 10.82
N VAL A 133 18.67 8.80 11.84
CA VAL A 133 17.76 8.42 12.92
C VAL A 133 17.40 9.63 13.79
N ARG A 134 16.12 9.71 14.16
CA ARG A 134 15.56 10.68 15.09
C ARG A 134 14.83 9.94 16.21
N LYS A 135 14.93 10.47 17.43
CA LYS A 135 14.20 9.97 18.59
C LYS A 135 12.93 10.79 18.74
N VAL A 136 11.79 10.13 18.80
CA VAL A 136 10.48 10.77 18.98
C VAL A 136 9.89 10.28 20.29
N SER A 137 9.62 11.21 21.22
CA SER A 137 8.95 10.89 22.48
C SER A 137 7.44 10.77 22.30
N PRO A 138 6.73 10.04 23.18
CA PRO A 138 5.26 10.01 23.18
C PRO A 138 4.61 11.39 23.25
N SER A 139 5.20 12.31 24.02
CA SER A 139 4.74 13.70 24.13
C SER A 139 4.91 14.50 22.83
N ALA A 140 6.04 14.32 22.14
CA ALA A 140 6.29 14.94 20.84
C ALA A 140 5.31 14.38 19.80
N TRP A 141 5.09 13.07 19.77
CA TRP A 141 4.11 12.45 18.87
C TRP A 141 2.70 12.99 19.07
N LYS A 142 2.24 13.06 20.33
CA LYS A 142 0.94 13.66 20.67
C LYS A 142 0.82 15.10 20.17
N THR A 143 1.87 15.90 20.34
CA THR A 143 1.92 17.28 19.84
C THR A 143 1.86 17.34 18.31
N TYR A 144 2.58 16.46 17.61
CA TYR A 144 2.56 16.40 16.15
C TYR A 144 1.18 16.02 15.63
N VAL A 145 0.54 15.01 16.21
CA VAL A 145 -0.81 14.57 15.83
C VAL A 145 -1.83 15.68 16.05
N GLN A 146 -1.76 16.40 17.18
CA GLN A 146 -2.65 17.52 17.47
C GLN A 146 -2.52 18.66 16.44
N LYS A 147 -1.31 18.95 15.98
CA LYS A 147 -1.06 19.97 14.96
C LYS A 147 -1.46 19.50 13.56
N CYS A 148 -1.21 18.23 13.23
CA CYS A 148 -1.50 17.67 11.91
C CYS A 148 -2.99 17.29 11.70
N LYS A 149 -3.74 17.00 12.77
CA LYS A 149 -5.17 16.63 12.70
C LYS A 149 -5.50 15.60 11.60
N PRO A 150 -4.88 14.39 11.63
CA PRO A 150 -5.17 13.35 10.64
C PRO A 150 -6.59 12.77 10.80
N ASP A 151 -7.08 12.08 9.77
CA ASP A 151 -8.39 11.42 9.83
C ASP A 151 -8.36 10.17 10.71
N LEU A 152 -7.24 9.42 10.64
CA LEU A 152 -6.91 8.31 11.53
C LEU A 152 -5.44 8.43 11.96
N VAL A 153 -5.11 7.90 13.14
CA VAL A 153 -3.73 7.92 13.65
C VAL A 153 -3.36 6.58 14.26
N VAL A 154 -2.18 6.07 13.93
CA VAL A 154 -1.62 4.89 14.59
C VAL A 154 -0.88 5.32 15.85
N ALA A 155 -1.24 4.72 16.98
CA ALA A 155 -0.54 4.92 18.25
C ALA A 155 0.90 4.40 18.18
N LEU A 156 1.79 4.94 19.02
CA LEU A 156 3.16 4.45 19.09
C LEU A 156 3.21 3.01 19.61
N SER A 157 3.99 2.18 18.95
CA SER A 157 4.23 0.79 19.33
C SER A 157 5.72 0.48 19.34
N ASP A 158 6.17 -0.32 20.31
CA ASP A 158 7.57 -0.75 20.40
C ASP A 158 7.84 -1.99 19.54
N THR A 159 7.81 -1.84 18.22
CA THR A 159 8.20 -2.92 17.28
C THR A 159 9.73 -2.95 17.14
N PRO A 160 10.40 -4.11 17.36
CA PRO A 160 11.84 -4.24 17.18
C PRO A 160 12.24 -4.25 15.69
N PHE A 161 13.24 -3.45 15.35
CA PHE A 161 13.87 -3.39 14.01
C PHE A 161 15.29 -3.97 14.02
N THR A 162 15.66 -4.61 15.13
CA THR A 162 16.86 -5.42 15.24
C THR A 162 16.57 -6.80 14.65
N PRO A 163 17.59 -7.54 14.16
CA PRO A 163 17.36 -8.90 13.66
C PRO A 163 16.73 -9.83 14.71
N PRO A 164 15.78 -10.70 14.33
CA PRO A 164 15.29 -11.81 15.16
C PRO A 164 16.37 -12.90 15.32
N PRO A 165 16.25 -13.83 16.28
CA PRO A 165 15.15 -13.99 17.24
C PRO A 165 15.19 -12.94 18.37
N HIS A 166 14.04 -12.72 19.01
CA HIS A 166 13.91 -11.82 20.15
C HIS A 166 13.71 -12.61 21.44
N SER A 167 14.42 -12.22 22.51
CA SER A 167 14.22 -12.84 23.81
C SER A 167 12.85 -12.54 24.39
N GLN A 168 12.33 -13.43 25.25
CA GLN A 168 11.08 -13.20 25.99
C GLN A 168 11.09 -11.83 26.69
N LYS A 169 12.19 -11.47 27.36
CA LYS A 169 12.39 -10.16 28.00
C LYS A 169 12.23 -8.97 27.03
N ARG A 170 12.62 -9.13 25.76
CA ARG A 170 12.45 -8.08 24.74
C ARG A 170 10.99 -7.93 24.31
N LEU A 171 10.26 -9.04 24.20
CA LEU A 171 8.83 -9.08 23.89
C LEU A 171 8.01 -8.47 25.03
N THR A 172 8.25 -8.86 26.28
CA THR A 172 7.58 -8.29 27.46
C THR A 172 7.74 -6.76 27.51
N LYS A 173 8.96 -6.25 27.29
CA LYS A 173 9.21 -4.80 27.21
C LYS A 173 8.47 -4.12 26.06
N SER A 174 8.34 -4.80 24.92
CA SER A 174 7.60 -4.28 23.77
C SER A 174 6.12 -4.10 24.10
N ILE A 175 5.52 -5.10 24.75
CA ILE A 175 4.14 -5.09 25.25
C ILE A 175 3.95 -3.95 26.26
N GLU A 176 4.73 -3.93 27.34
CA GLU A 176 4.61 -2.95 28.43
C GLU A 176 4.72 -1.50 27.93
N ARG A 177 5.71 -1.21 27.08
CA ARG A 177 5.90 0.13 26.51
C ARG A 177 4.75 0.54 25.60
N SER A 178 4.28 -0.37 24.75
CA SER A 178 3.18 -0.08 23.82
C SER A 178 1.87 0.20 24.56
N ILE A 179 1.57 -0.56 25.63
CA ILE A 179 0.42 -0.30 26.50
C ILE A 179 0.55 1.06 27.21
N SER A 180 1.72 1.35 27.78
CA SER A 180 1.98 2.61 28.47
C SER A 180 1.84 3.82 27.54
N TRP A 181 2.44 3.76 26.35
CA TRP A 181 2.34 4.84 25.36
C TRP A 181 0.93 5.03 24.82
N LEU A 182 0.16 3.95 24.63
CA LEU A 182 -1.25 4.05 24.26
C LEU A 182 -2.07 4.73 25.35
N ALA A 183 -1.90 4.33 26.61
CA ALA A 183 -2.59 4.96 27.74
C ALA A 183 -2.28 6.47 27.81
N ASP A 184 -1.00 6.85 27.71
CA ASP A 184 -0.56 8.26 27.67
C ASP A 184 -1.18 9.04 26.49
N PHE A 185 -1.30 8.39 25.33
CA PHE A 185 -1.84 8.98 24.12
C PHE A 185 -3.36 9.24 24.24
N LEU A 186 -4.10 8.29 24.82
CA LEU A 186 -5.56 8.35 25.02
C LEU A 186 -5.99 9.28 26.16
N ARG A 187 -5.08 9.64 27.09
CA ARG A 187 -5.40 10.60 28.16
C ARG A 187 -5.91 11.92 27.59
N ALA A 188 -6.99 12.42 28.18
CA ALA A 188 -7.50 13.74 27.93
C ALA A 188 -6.39 14.77 28.15
N PRO A 189 -6.23 15.75 27.25
CA PRO A 189 -5.27 16.82 27.44
C PRO A 189 -5.67 17.66 28.67
N ALA A 190 -4.67 18.20 29.37
CA ALA A 190 -4.88 19.12 30.49
C ALA A 190 -5.52 20.44 30.04
N ASP A 191 -5.29 20.82 28.78
CA ASP A 191 -5.96 21.93 28.13
C ASP A 191 -7.35 21.49 27.65
N HIS A 192 -8.39 22.01 28.29
CA HIS A 192 -9.79 21.71 27.96
C HIS A 192 -10.23 22.15 26.55
N SER A 193 -9.43 22.98 25.87
CA SER A 193 -9.67 23.35 24.47
C SER A 193 -9.26 22.26 23.48
N ALA A 194 -8.40 21.31 23.89
CA ALA A 194 -7.95 20.22 23.06
C ALA A 194 -8.82 18.97 23.26
N SER A 195 -9.24 18.34 22.16
CA SER A 195 -9.94 17.05 22.22
C SER A 195 -8.96 15.89 22.31
N ARG A 196 -9.46 14.72 22.71
CA ARG A 196 -8.73 13.46 22.50
C ARG A 196 -8.44 13.27 21.00
N PRO A 197 -7.35 12.55 20.66
CA PRO A 197 -7.17 12.09 19.30
C PRO A 197 -8.38 11.25 18.87
N ALA A 198 -8.99 11.58 17.73
CA ALA A 198 -10.06 10.78 17.14
C ALA A 198 -9.46 9.60 16.36
N ASN A 199 -10.23 8.53 16.20
CA ASN A 199 -9.92 7.40 15.32
C ASN A 199 -8.51 6.81 15.53
N VAL A 200 -8.17 6.51 16.79
CA VAL A 200 -6.86 5.93 17.15
C VAL A 200 -6.81 4.46 16.77
N LEU A 201 -5.88 4.10 15.91
CA LEU A 201 -5.56 2.72 15.56
C LEU A 201 -4.42 2.22 16.44
N VAL A 202 -4.45 0.94 16.83
CA VAL A 202 -3.36 0.30 17.60
C VAL A 202 -2.68 -0.79 16.77
N HIS A 203 -1.36 -0.76 16.72
CA HIS A 203 -0.58 -1.86 16.18
C HIS A 203 -0.51 -3.00 17.20
N LEU A 204 -0.97 -4.19 16.81
CA LEU A 204 -0.97 -5.38 17.66
C LEU A 204 0.43 -6.00 17.68
N VAL A 205 1.19 -5.68 18.75
CA VAL A 205 2.56 -6.16 19.00
C VAL A 205 2.58 -7.60 19.53
N GLY A 206 3.78 -8.13 19.84
CA GLY A 206 3.99 -9.52 20.30
C GLY A 206 4.92 -10.33 19.40
N GLY A 207 5.28 -9.82 18.22
CA GLY A 207 6.21 -10.49 17.30
C GLY A 207 5.60 -11.77 16.70
N ALA A 208 6.45 -12.77 16.42
CA ALA A 208 6.04 -14.08 15.92
C ALA A 208 5.70 -15.09 17.04
N GLU A 209 5.29 -14.59 18.22
CA GLU A 209 4.95 -15.42 19.38
C GLU A 209 3.44 -15.29 19.70
N PRO A 210 2.63 -16.35 19.49
CA PRO A 210 1.18 -16.29 19.73
C PRO A 210 0.81 -15.89 21.16
N HIS A 211 1.51 -16.42 22.17
CA HIS A 211 1.22 -16.09 23.57
C HIS A 211 1.48 -14.61 23.87
N ALA A 212 2.58 -14.04 23.36
CA ALA A 212 2.90 -12.62 23.56
C ALA A 212 1.90 -11.70 22.86
N ARG A 213 1.34 -12.15 21.73
CA ARG A 213 0.28 -11.45 21.01
C ARG A 213 -1.05 -11.46 21.76
N ALA A 214 -1.44 -12.61 22.32
CA ALA A 214 -2.60 -12.72 23.18
C ALA A 214 -2.45 -11.85 24.44
N GLU A 215 -1.29 -11.90 25.11
CA GLU A 215 -1.00 -11.09 26.30
C GLU A 215 -1.15 -9.58 26.04
N PHE A 216 -0.66 -9.08 24.89
CA PHE A 216 -0.85 -7.68 24.54
C PHE A 216 -2.33 -7.32 24.39
N ALA A 217 -3.10 -8.19 23.74
CA ALA A 217 -4.50 -7.97 23.48
C ALA A 217 -5.37 -8.07 24.75
N ASP A 218 -5.06 -9.00 25.65
CA ASP A 218 -5.70 -9.12 26.97
C ASP A 218 -5.53 -7.83 27.77
N ARG A 219 -4.31 -7.27 27.83
CA ARG A 219 -4.02 -6.00 28.52
C ARG A 219 -4.76 -4.79 27.93
N LEU A 220 -5.20 -4.84 26.67
CA LEU A 220 -6.06 -3.78 26.10
C LEU A 220 -7.48 -3.84 26.66
N THR A 221 -7.93 -5.04 27.04
CA THR A 221 -9.28 -5.34 27.53
C THR A 221 -9.36 -5.46 29.06
N GLU A 222 -8.23 -5.38 29.75
CA GLU A 222 -8.23 -5.30 31.21
C GLU A 222 -8.88 -3.98 31.69
N PRO A 223 -9.69 -4.01 32.78
CA PRO A 223 -10.22 -2.80 33.38
C PRO A 223 -9.10 -1.86 33.83
N ILE A 224 -9.21 -0.58 33.47
CA ILE A 224 -8.24 0.44 33.88
C ILE A 224 -8.29 0.62 35.40
N GLU A 225 -7.15 0.41 36.06
CA GLU A 225 -7.03 0.61 37.51
C GLU A 225 -7.34 2.07 37.92
N GLN A 226 -7.94 2.25 39.11
CA GLN A 226 -8.38 3.57 39.59
C GLN A 226 -7.24 4.59 39.72
N ASN A 227 -6.04 4.15 40.08
CA ASN A 227 -4.83 4.97 40.17
C ASN A 227 -4.38 5.50 38.78
N ALA A 228 -4.59 4.73 37.72
CA ALA A 228 -4.22 5.04 36.34
C ALA A 228 -5.35 5.72 35.55
N ALA A 229 -6.59 5.73 36.08
CA ALA A 229 -7.78 6.28 35.45
C ALA A 229 -7.75 7.81 35.26
N THR A 230 -6.84 8.52 35.93
CA THR A 230 -6.70 9.98 35.83
C THR A 230 -6.46 10.40 34.37
N GLY A 231 -7.43 11.13 33.79
CA GLY A 231 -7.40 11.57 32.39
C GLY A 231 -7.92 10.54 31.37
N LEU A 232 -8.23 9.30 31.76
CA LEU A 232 -8.78 8.27 30.87
C LEU A 232 -10.30 8.16 30.92
N SER A 233 -10.97 8.65 31.97
CA SER A 233 -12.44 8.72 32.03
C SER A 233 -13.06 9.37 30.77
N PRO A 234 -14.07 8.78 30.11
CA PRO A 234 -14.93 7.70 30.58
C PRO A 234 -14.55 6.29 30.09
N LEU A 235 -13.30 6.04 29.68
CA LEU A 235 -12.88 4.71 29.20
C LEU A 235 -12.84 3.71 30.36
N ASN A 236 -13.41 2.51 30.18
CA ASN A 236 -13.31 1.41 31.14
C ASN A 236 -12.09 0.53 30.85
N MET A 237 -11.83 0.29 29.56
CA MET A 237 -10.68 -0.45 29.04
C MET A 237 -9.90 0.46 28.07
N LEU A 238 -8.61 0.18 27.83
CA LEU A 238 -7.86 0.93 26.82
C LEU A 238 -8.45 0.72 25.42
N ASP A 239 -8.96 -0.48 25.14
CA ASP A 239 -9.63 -0.81 23.89
C ASP A 239 -10.83 0.12 23.63
N ASP A 240 -11.54 0.65 24.63
CA ASP A 240 -12.64 1.60 24.42
C ASP A 240 -12.21 2.87 23.67
N GLY A 241 -10.94 3.28 23.80
CA GLY A 241 -10.35 4.42 23.11
C GLY A 241 -9.73 4.06 21.74
N VAL A 242 -9.68 2.78 21.40
CA VAL A 242 -9.12 2.27 20.15
C VAL A 242 -10.24 2.10 19.12
N ALA A 243 -10.04 2.64 17.93
CA ALA A 243 -10.99 2.64 16.82
C ALA A 243 -10.75 1.51 15.82
N GLY A 244 -9.60 0.85 15.84
CA GLY A 244 -9.24 -0.23 14.91
C GLY A 244 -7.86 -0.84 15.19
N TYR A 245 -7.60 -1.98 14.56
CA TYR A 245 -6.40 -2.78 14.80
C TYR A 245 -5.51 -2.83 13.56
N VAL A 246 -4.20 -2.73 13.73
CA VAL A 246 -3.21 -2.74 12.64
C VAL A 246 -2.26 -3.93 12.82
N PHE A 247 -1.88 -4.56 11.71
CA PHE A 247 -0.85 -5.57 11.62
C PHE A 247 0.20 -5.20 10.59
N ASP A 248 1.47 -5.11 11.01
CA ASP A 248 2.60 -4.89 10.11
C ASP A 248 3.24 -6.23 9.72
N LEU A 249 2.92 -6.75 8.52
CA LEU A 249 3.33 -8.10 8.12
C LEU A 249 4.82 -8.22 7.82
N LEU A 250 5.48 -7.15 7.37
CA LEU A 250 6.91 -7.17 7.03
C LEU A 250 7.79 -7.69 8.19
N HIS A 251 7.49 -7.25 9.41
CA HIS A 251 8.23 -7.70 10.60
C HIS A 251 7.90 -9.15 10.96
N LEU A 252 6.65 -9.57 10.78
CA LEU A 252 6.23 -10.94 11.07
C LEU A 252 6.82 -11.92 10.09
N HIS A 253 6.77 -11.61 8.80
CA HIS A 253 7.44 -12.38 7.76
C HIS A 253 8.94 -12.51 8.04
N THR A 254 9.59 -11.44 8.50
CA THR A 254 11.03 -11.45 8.85
C THR A 254 11.31 -12.36 10.03
N ALA A 255 10.48 -12.32 11.07
CA ALA A 255 10.60 -13.19 12.23
C ALA A 255 10.34 -14.66 11.89
N LEU A 256 9.26 -14.96 11.16
CA LEU A 256 8.90 -16.32 10.73
C LEU A 256 9.95 -16.94 9.80
N ALA A 257 10.57 -16.14 8.92
CA ALA A 257 11.65 -16.60 8.05
C ALA A 257 12.92 -16.96 8.84
N ALA A 258 13.24 -16.20 9.90
CA ALA A 258 14.39 -16.46 10.75
C ALA A 258 14.24 -17.75 11.56
N GLU A 259 13.04 -18.07 12.05
CA GLU A 259 12.74 -19.34 12.72
C GLU A 259 12.92 -20.54 11.78
N GLY A 260 12.60 -20.38 10.49
CA GLY A 260 12.80 -21.39 9.46
C GLY A 260 14.25 -21.55 8.98
N GLY A 261 15.23 -20.91 9.63
CA GLY A 261 16.65 -21.00 9.26
C GLY A 261 17.02 -20.26 7.98
N ARG A 262 16.14 -19.43 7.42
CA ARG A 262 16.40 -18.62 6.22
C ARG A 262 16.95 -17.25 6.64
N ALA A 263 18.21 -17.19 7.05
CA ALA A 263 18.88 -15.93 7.28
C ALA A 263 19.04 -15.17 5.96
N ILE A 264 18.35 -14.03 5.81
CA ILE A 264 18.50 -13.15 4.65
C ILE A 264 19.57 -12.10 5.03
N GLU A 265 20.84 -12.42 4.77
CA GLU A 265 21.86 -11.37 4.72
C GLU A 265 21.84 -10.72 3.33
N PRO A 266 21.80 -9.38 3.24
CA PRO A 266 21.82 -8.70 1.95
C PRO A 266 23.17 -8.90 1.26
N THR A 267 23.16 -9.34 0.00
CA THR A 267 24.37 -9.71 -0.76
C THR A 267 24.95 -8.55 -1.61
N GLY A 268 24.55 -7.30 -1.36
CA GLY A 268 25.23 -6.14 -1.96
C GLY A 268 24.42 -4.84 -2.00
N PRO A 269 25.02 -3.74 -2.50
CA PRO A 269 24.40 -2.40 -2.54
C PRO A 269 23.23 -2.28 -3.53
N VAL A 270 23.12 -3.20 -4.50
CA VAL A 270 21.95 -3.30 -5.40
C VAL A 270 20.75 -3.94 -4.68
N ASP A 271 21.04 -4.79 -3.69
CA ASP A 271 20.07 -5.44 -2.81
C ASP A 271 19.40 -4.46 -1.83
N GLU A 272 20.00 -3.28 -1.61
CA GLU A 272 19.43 -2.16 -0.83
C GLU A 272 18.40 -1.35 -1.63
N LEU A 273 18.55 -1.24 -2.95
CA LEU A 273 17.60 -0.52 -3.83
C LEU A 273 16.37 -1.37 -4.20
N LEU A 274 16.48 -2.70 -4.11
CA LEU A 274 15.50 -3.64 -4.65
C LEU A 274 14.63 -4.36 -3.63
N LYS A 275 14.86 -4.24 -2.33
CA LYS A 275 14.14 -5.09 -1.38
C LYS A 275 13.56 -4.28 -0.23
N VAL A 276 12.23 -4.25 -0.20
CA VAL A 276 11.45 -4.35 1.04
C VAL A 276 10.33 -5.43 0.95
N SER A 277 9.87 -5.80 -0.24
CA SER A 277 8.89 -6.91 -0.45
C SER A 277 9.45 -8.20 -1.07
N ASP A 278 10.59 -8.13 -1.78
CA ASP A 278 10.89 -9.12 -2.85
C ASP A 278 11.60 -10.41 -2.38
N SER A 279 11.77 -10.63 -1.06
CA SER A 279 12.44 -11.84 -0.53
C SER A 279 11.57 -12.72 0.36
N GLN A 280 10.30 -12.38 0.54
CA GLN A 280 9.35 -13.14 1.34
C GLN A 280 8.21 -13.59 0.43
N ARG A 281 8.31 -14.83 -0.06
CA ARG A 281 7.26 -15.44 -0.87
C ARG A 281 6.18 -15.95 0.05
N SER A 282 4.92 -15.58 -0.24
CA SER A 282 3.79 -16.20 0.45
C SER A 282 3.66 -17.67 0.03
N SER A 283 3.18 -18.47 0.96
CA SER A 283 2.71 -19.82 0.74
C SER A 283 1.50 -20.07 1.64
N ALA A 284 0.77 -21.15 1.37
CA ALA A 284 -0.33 -21.56 2.25
C ALA A 284 0.13 -21.78 3.69
N ASP A 285 1.32 -22.36 3.89
CA ASP A 285 1.92 -22.58 5.22
C ASP A 285 2.30 -21.27 5.91
N SER A 286 2.99 -20.35 5.22
CA SER A 286 3.35 -19.06 5.81
C SER A 286 2.12 -18.22 6.14
N SER A 287 1.09 -18.28 5.28
CA SER A 287 -0.19 -17.59 5.50
C SER A 287 -0.93 -18.17 6.70
N ALA A 288 -0.91 -19.50 6.89
CA ALA A 288 -1.53 -20.16 8.04
C ALA A 288 -0.84 -19.75 9.36
N ARG A 289 0.50 -19.72 9.39
CA ARG A 289 1.27 -19.24 10.54
C ARG A 289 1.01 -17.77 10.85
N LEU A 290 0.88 -16.92 9.82
CA LEU A 290 0.46 -15.53 10.01
C LEU A 290 -0.97 -15.44 10.57
N ALA A 291 -1.90 -16.24 10.04
CA ALA A 291 -3.27 -16.25 10.51
C ALA A 291 -3.33 -16.65 12.00
N GLU A 292 -2.57 -17.65 12.43
CA GLU A 292 -2.47 -18.05 13.84
C GLU A 292 -2.03 -16.88 14.74
N LEU A 293 -0.97 -16.15 14.36
CA LEU A 293 -0.50 -14.97 15.09
C LEU A 293 -1.56 -13.87 15.17
N LEU A 294 -2.20 -13.57 14.05
CA LEU A 294 -3.22 -12.52 13.95
C LEU A 294 -4.47 -12.91 14.75
N GLN A 295 -4.92 -14.17 14.68
CA GLN A 295 -6.04 -14.70 15.45
C GLN A 295 -5.76 -14.66 16.95
N ALA A 296 -4.56 -15.03 17.39
CA ALA A 296 -4.16 -14.92 18.81
C ALA A 296 -4.26 -13.47 19.33
N SER A 297 -3.96 -12.48 18.48
CA SER A 297 -4.11 -11.07 18.85
C SER A 297 -5.57 -10.62 18.88
N LEU A 298 -6.42 -11.21 18.04
CA LEU A 298 -7.82 -10.80 17.87
C LEU A 298 -8.78 -11.55 18.80
N ASP A 299 -8.33 -12.60 19.48
CA ASP A 299 -9.21 -13.41 20.31
C ASP A 299 -9.85 -12.63 21.47
N PRO A 300 -9.15 -11.85 22.29
CA PRO A 300 -9.84 -11.09 23.34
C PRO A 300 -10.57 -9.84 22.80
N LEU A 301 -10.37 -9.48 21.53
CA LEU A 301 -10.77 -8.18 20.97
C LEU A 301 -12.15 -8.18 20.30
N SER A 302 -12.76 -6.99 20.26
CA SER A 302 -14.07 -6.79 19.63
C SER A 302 -14.03 -7.03 18.13
N THR A 303 -15.04 -7.73 17.61
CA THR A 303 -15.23 -7.83 16.16
C THR A 303 -15.74 -6.52 15.57
N GLN A 304 -16.29 -5.58 16.34
CA GLN A 304 -16.93 -4.37 15.78
C GLN A 304 -15.96 -3.29 15.29
N LYS A 305 -14.66 -3.59 15.25
CA LYS A 305 -13.61 -2.68 14.81
C LYS A 305 -12.91 -3.19 13.55
N PRO A 306 -12.49 -2.28 12.65
CA PRO A 306 -11.83 -2.62 11.40
C PRO A 306 -10.41 -3.14 11.65
N ARG A 307 -9.99 -4.07 10.79
CA ARG A 307 -8.66 -4.70 10.80
C ARG A 307 -7.84 -4.23 9.60
N PHE A 308 -6.71 -3.61 9.85
CA PHE A 308 -5.78 -3.07 8.85
C PHE A 308 -4.55 -3.98 8.75
N VAL A 309 -4.10 -4.24 7.53
CA VAL A 309 -2.89 -5.01 7.25
C VAL A 309 -1.98 -4.20 6.34
N ASN A 310 -0.73 -4.07 6.78
CA ASN A 310 0.34 -3.44 6.02
C ASN A 310 1.33 -4.48 5.49
N SER A 311 1.93 -4.18 4.34
CA SER A 311 2.97 -4.96 3.67
C SER A 311 2.60 -6.42 3.35
N PRO A 312 1.40 -6.75 2.81
CA PRO A 312 1.17 -8.06 2.23
C PRO A 312 2.07 -8.26 1.01
N VAL A 313 2.44 -9.51 0.72
CA VAL A 313 3.42 -9.81 -0.34
C VAL A 313 2.80 -10.33 -1.65
N SER A 314 1.51 -10.68 -1.67
CA SER A 314 0.81 -11.18 -2.86
C SER A 314 -0.72 -11.10 -2.74
N PRO A 315 -1.47 -11.14 -3.86
CA PRO A 315 -2.93 -11.27 -3.81
C PRO A 315 -3.39 -12.59 -3.18
N HIS A 316 -2.60 -13.66 -3.30
CA HIS A 316 -2.87 -14.94 -2.63
C HIS A 316 -2.86 -14.80 -1.11
N GLU A 317 -1.88 -14.08 -0.57
CA GLU A 317 -1.81 -13.77 0.87
C GLU A 317 -3.01 -12.94 1.33
N ILE A 318 -3.38 -11.92 0.54
CA ILE A 318 -4.54 -11.07 0.84
C ILE A 318 -5.82 -11.92 0.92
N LEU A 319 -6.06 -12.81 -0.05
CA LEU A 319 -7.24 -13.69 -0.06
C LEU A 319 -7.30 -14.56 1.20
N ARG A 320 -6.18 -15.18 1.58
CA ARG A 320 -6.13 -16.05 2.77
C ARG A 320 -6.32 -15.26 4.05
N LEU A 321 -5.72 -14.07 4.18
CA LEU A 321 -5.92 -13.22 5.34
C LEU A 321 -7.37 -12.70 5.43
N VAL A 322 -8.01 -12.37 4.30
CA VAL A 322 -9.44 -12.03 4.30
C VAL A 322 -10.29 -13.24 4.75
N ARG A 323 -9.99 -14.44 4.27
CA ARG A 323 -10.70 -15.67 4.64
C ARG A 323 -10.52 -16.05 6.11
N ASP A 324 -9.27 -16.04 6.58
CA ASP A 324 -8.86 -16.65 7.85
C ASP A 324 -8.75 -15.65 9.00
N VAL A 325 -8.68 -14.35 8.71
CA VAL A 325 -8.55 -13.28 9.71
C VAL A 325 -9.62 -12.20 9.55
N GLY A 326 -10.30 -12.10 8.41
CA GLY A 326 -11.34 -11.09 8.18
C GLY A 326 -10.78 -9.66 8.10
N ILE A 327 -9.76 -9.44 7.27
CA ILE A 327 -9.11 -8.14 7.07
C ILE A 327 -10.02 -7.15 6.33
N ASP A 328 -10.04 -5.88 6.78
CA ASP A 328 -10.90 -4.81 6.26
C ASP A 328 -10.16 -3.78 5.40
N LEU A 329 -8.90 -3.49 5.72
CA LEU A 329 -8.06 -2.61 4.90
C LEU A 329 -6.71 -3.24 4.65
N VAL A 330 -6.27 -3.16 3.41
CA VAL A 330 -5.06 -3.83 2.91
C VAL A 330 -4.23 -2.80 2.17
N ASP A 331 -2.95 -2.67 2.53
CA ASP A 331 -2.09 -1.76 1.79
C ASP A 331 -1.70 -2.27 0.39
N GLY A 332 -1.40 -1.32 -0.49
CA GLY A 332 -0.99 -1.55 -1.87
C GLY A 332 0.50 -1.40 -2.12
N PHE A 333 1.37 -1.48 -1.10
CA PHE A 333 2.79 -1.17 -1.24
C PHE A 333 3.44 -1.99 -2.37
N TRP A 334 3.22 -3.31 -2.39
CA TRP A 334 3.77 -4.22 -3.40
C TRP A 334 3.25 -3.90 -4.82
N ALA A 335 2.02 -3.40 -4.95
CA ALA A 335 1.44 -2.98 -6.23
C ALA A 335 2.08 -1.70 -6.78
N GLN A 336 2.40 -0.77 -5.89
CA GLN A 336 3.13 0.44 -6.24
C GLN A 336 4.58 0.09 -6.63
N ARG A 337 5.20 -0.83 -5.90
CA ARG A 337 6.56 -1.34 -6.15
C ARG A 337 6.66 -2.07 -7.50
N ALA A 338 5.61 -2.76 -7.92
CA ALA A 338 5.53 -3.38 -9.25
C ALA A 338 5.70 -2.36 -10.39
N ALA A 339 5.23 -1.12 -10.22
CA ALA A 339 5.42 -0.06 -11.21
C ALA A 339 6.90 0.36 -11.35
N ASP A 340 7.69 0.32 -10.27
CA ASP A 340 9.14 0.63 -10.30
C ASP A 340 9.90 -0.29 -11.25
N ILE A 341 9.51 -1.58 -11.28
CA ILE A 341 10.16 -2.63 -12.06
C ILE A 341 9.44 -2.94 -13.37
N GLY A 342 8.53 -2.07 -13.82
CA GLY A 342 7.91 -2.21 -15.14
C GLY A 342 6.86 -3.31 -15.24
N VAL A 343 6.25 -3.74 -14.12
CA VAL A 343 5.21 -4.77 -14.10
C VAL A 343 3.83 -4.14 -14.19
N ALA A 344 3.04 -4.55 -15.19
CA ALA A 344 1.61 -4.22 -15.33
C ALA A 344 0.74 -5.40 -14.88
N PHE A 345 -0.16 -5.19 -13.91
CA PHE A 345 -1.02 -6.26 -13.42
C PHE A 345 -2.08 -6.71 -14.42
N ASP A 346 -2.30 -8.02 -14.47
CA ASP A 346 -3.32 -8.64 -15.31
C ASP A 346 -3.88 -9.88 -14.62
N PHE A 347 -4.61 -9.65 -13.53
CA PHE A 347 -5.35 -10.68 -12.82
C PHE A 347 -6.70 -10.13 -12.37
N ARG A 348 -7.65 -11.05 -12.13
CA ARG A 348 -8.99 -10.72 -11.64
C ARG A 348 -9.44 -11.71 -10.57
N PHE A 349 -10.24 -11.22 -9.64
CA PHE A 349 -11.00 -12.04 -8.71
C PHE A 349 -12.49 -11.63 -8.76
N PRO A 350 -13.45 -12.59 -8.76
CA PRO A 350 -13.26 -14.02 -8.98
C PRO A 350 -12.68 -14.31 -10.37
N VAL A 351 -12.11 -15.51 -10.54
CA VAL A 351 -11.59 -15.95 -11.84
C VAL A 351 -12.77 -16.17 -12.81
N PRO A 352 -12.69 -15.70 -14.07
CA PRO A 352 -13.72 -15.94 -15.06
C PRO A 352 -14.12 -17.43 -15.17
N PRO A 353 -15.42 -17.78 -15.29
CA PRO A 353 -15.94 -19.15 -15.24
C PRO A 353 -15.39 -20.07 -16.35
N GLU A 354 -15.11 -19.52 -17.52
CA GLU A 354 -14.38 -20.20 -18.59
C GLU A 354 -13.14 -19.38 -18.94
N PRO A 355 -12.03 -20.00 -19.38
CA PRO A 355 -11.04 -19.28 -20.16
C PRO A 355 -11.80 -18.83 -21.42
N GLY A 356 -12.35 -17.62 -21.39
CA GLY A 356 -12.93 -17.00 -22.58
C GLY A 356 -11.96 -17.21 -23.72
N THR A 357 -12.46 -17.52 -24.91
CA THR A 357 -11.65 -17.67 -26.13
C THR A 357 -10.55 -16.64 -26.07
N VAL A 358 -9.31 -17.11 -25.82
CA VAL A 358 -8.19 -16.23 -25.51
C VAL A 358 -8.19 -15.18 -26.61
N SER A 359 -8.47 -13.93 -26.25
CA SER A 359 -8.58 -12.88 -27.25
C SER A 359 -7.26 -12.90 -28.01
N THR A 360 -7.32 -13.25 -29.29
CA THR A 360 -6.13 -13.29 -30.15
C THR A 360 -5.45 -11.92 -30.20
N ASP A 361 -6.23 -10.88 -29.92
CA ASP A 361 -5.84 -9.49 -30.03
C ASP A 361 -5.21 -8.96 -28.73
N CYS A 362 -5.42 -9.63 -27.59
CA CYS A 362 -4.86 -9.23 -26.30
C CYS A 362 -4.43 -10.46 -25.48
N PRO A 363 -3.21 -10.99 -25.71
CA PRO A 363 -2.77 -12.21 -25.07
C PRO A 363 -2.60 -12.05 -23.55
N PRO A 364 -2.88 -13.10 -22.76
CA PRO A 364 -2.73 -13.10 -21.31
C PRO A 364 -1.25 -13.10 -20.90
N PRO A 365 -0.96 -12.96 -19.60
CA PRO A 365 0.39 -13.09 -19.08
C PRO A 365 1.00 -14.46 -19.38
N ARG A 366 2.31 -14.57 -19.17
CA ARG A 366 3.05 -15.80 -19.44
C ARG A 366 2.53 -16.93 -18.57
N THR A 367 2.17 -18.05 -19.20
CA THR A 367 1.95 -19.33 -18.51
C THR A 367 3.29 -19.95 -18.16
N ARG A 368 3.47 -20.33 -16.90
CA ARG A 368 4.64 -20.99 -16.35
C ARG A 368 4.58 -22.50 -16.59
N GLU A 369 5.70 -23.19 -16.42
CA GLU A 369 5.79 -24.66 -16.57
C GLU A 369 4.84 -25.42 -15.64
N SER A 370 4.44 -24.80 -14.53
CA SER A 370 3.42 -25.32 -13.61
C SER A 370 1.99 -25.30 -14.19
N GLY A 371 1.77 -24.68 -15.35
CA GLY A 371 0.46 -24.42 -15.94
C GLY A 371 -0.22 -23.15 -15.41
N ARG A 372 0.36 -22.48 -14.41
CA ARG A 372 -0.19 -21.24 -13.82
C ARG A 372 0.24 -20.00 -14.60
N ILE A 373 -0.59 -18.97 -14.59
CA ILE A 373 -0.39 -17.71 -15.29
C ILE A 373 0.24 -16.68 -14.35
N ASP A 374 1.20 -15.90 -14.84
CA ASP A 374 1.72 -14.76 -14.09
C ASP A 374 0.63 -13.76 -13.69
N LEU A 375 0.84 -13.06 -12.57
CA LEU A 375 -0.05 -11.98 -12.13
C LEU A 375 0.01 -10.73 -13.03
N GLY A 376 0.84 -10.70 -14.06
CA GLY A 376 1.00 -9.53 -14.92
C GLY A 376 2.11 -9.65 -15.95
N HIS A 377 2.41 -8.53 -16.59
CA HIS A 377 3.36 -8.42 -17.69
C HIS A 377 4.61 -7.67 -17.23
N ASN A 378 5.78 -8.29 -17.39
CA ASN A 378 7.07 -7.62 -17.29
C ASN A 378 7.35 -6.83 -18.58
N LEU A 379 7.03 -5.54 -18.61
CA LEU A 379 7.12 -4.73 -19.83
C LEU A 379 8.55 -4.35 -20.22
N PHE A 380 9.57 -4.70 -19.44
CA PHE A 380 10.95 -4.66 -19.92
C PHE A 380 11.26 -5.77 -20.94
N ASP A 381 10.49 -6.85 -20.95
CA ASP A 381 10.69 -7.98 -21.86
C ASP A 381 10.53 -7.56 -23.34
N SER A 382 11.51 -7.95 -24.15
CA SER A 382 11.55 -7.74 -25.60
C SER A 382 10.30 -8.24 -26.33
N ARG A 383 9.57 -9.22 -25.78
CA ARG A 383 8.31 -9.70 -26.36
C ARG A 383 7.25 -8.60 -26.50
N TYR A 384 7.31 -7.57 -25.67
CA TYR A 384 6.34 -6.47 -25.69
C TYR A 384 6.71 -5.35 -26.66
N ARG A 385 7.87 -5.41 -27.31
CA ARG A 385 8.36 -4.36 -28.24
C ARG A 385 7.37 -4.00 -29.34
N HIS A 386 6.62 -4.97 -29.83
CA HIS A 386 5.62 -4.81 -30.89
C HIS A 386 4.22 -5.26 -30.45
N ASP A 387 4.01 -5.38 -29.14
CA ASP A 387 2.71 -5.73 -28.58
C ASP A 387 1.84 -4.46 -28.49
N HIS A 388 0.94 -4.30 -29.46
CA HIS A 388 -0.01 -3.17 -29.50
C HIS A 388 -1.31 -3.46 -28.73
N SER A 389 -1.36 -4.53 -27.94
CA SER A 389 -2.51 -4.82 -27.10
C SER A 389 -2.55 -3.96 -25.83
N ARG A 390 -3.71 -4.02 -25.16
CA ARG A 390 -3.99 -3.33 -23.90
C ARG A 390 -3.06 -3.82 -22.78
N LEU A 391 -2.97 -3.06 -21.69
CA LEU A 391 -2.14 -3.45 -20.54
C LEU A 391 -2.61 -4.73 -19.84
N SER A 392 -3.90 -5.06 -19.95
CA SER A 392 -4.48 -6.26 -19.35
C SER A 392 -5.46 -6.91 -20.31
N SER A 393 -5.41 -8.24 -20.36
CA SER A 393 -6.39 -9.11 -21.01
C SER A 393 -7.63 -9.35 -20.14
N SER A 394 -7.51 -9.20 -18.82
CA SER A 394 -8.60 -9.36 -17.84
C SER A 394 -9.55 -8.16 -17.77
N PHE A 395 -9.19 -7.02 -18.37
CA PHE A 395 -9.99 -5.79 -18.36
C PHE A 395 -10.09 -5.20 -19.77
N SER A 396 -11.25 -4.63 -20.10
CA SER A 396 -11.43 -3.84 -21.31
C SER A 396 -10.98 -2.38 -21.08
N ASP A 397 -10.70 -1.67 -22.17
CA ASP A 397 -10.44 -0.23 -22.15
C ASP A 397 -11.73 0.57 -22.34
N GLY A 398 -11.75 1.82 -21.88
CA GLY A 398 -12.97 2.63 -21.89
C GLY A 398 -13.51 2.91 -23.29
N GLN A 399 -12.63 3.14 -24.27
CA GLN A 399 -13.04 3.45 -25.63
C GLN A 399 -13.64 2.23 -26.33
N SER A 400 -12.99 1.06 -26.24
CA SER A 400 -13.50 -0.19 -26.79
C SER A 400 -14.81 -0.60 -26.14
N ALA A 401 -14.97 -0.38 -24.83
CA ALA A 401 -16.21 -0.68 -24.13
C ALA A 401 -17.40 0.17 -24.60
N GLU A 402 -17.19 1.46 -24.90
CA GLU A 402 -18.23 2.33 -25.46
C GLU A 402 -18.62 1.94 -26.89
N GLN A 403 -17.66 1.44 -27.70
CA GLN A 403 -17.89 1.10 -29.10
C GLN A 403 -18.51 -0.29 -29.30
N SER A 404 -18.07 -1.28 -28.53
CA SER A 404 -18.44 -2.68 -28.75
C SER A 404 -19.74 -3.07 -28.05
N GLY A 405 -20.22 -2.31 -27.06
CA GLY A 405 -21.50 -2.50 -26.37
C GLY A 405 -21.72 -3.87 -25.68
N GLN A 406 -20.78 -4.80 -25.82
CA GLN A 406 -20.99 -6.23 -25.56
C GLN A 406 -19.64 -6.97 -25.36
N ASP A 407 -18.80 -6.48 -24.46
CA ASP A 407 -17.62 -7.21 -23.98
C ASP A 407 -17.90 -7.64 -22.53
N ASP A 408 -17.79 -8.94 -22.21
CA ASP A 408 -18.05 -9.47 -20.85
C ASP A 408 -16.97 -9.05 -19.82
N LEU A 409 -15.95 -8.32 -20.27
CA LEU A 409 -14.83 -7.86 -19.45
C LEU A 409 -15.16 -6.56 -18.70
N PRO A 410 -14.81 -6.46 -17.41
CA PRO A 410 -14.90 -5.20 -16.68
C PRO A 410 -13.98 -4.16 -17.30
N VAL A 411 -14.41 -2.90 -17.34
CA VAL A 411 -13.61 -1.78 -17.85
C VAL A 411 -12.61 -1.34 -16.80
N CYS A 412 -11.34 -1.13 -17.18
CA CYS A 412 -10.34 -0.50 -16.32
C CYS A 412 -10.41 1.04 -16.46
N PRO A 413 -10.90 1.78 -15.45
CA PRO A 413 -11.10 3.23 -15.55
C PRO A 413 -9.82 4.06 -15.39
N CYS A 414 -8.66 3.42 -15.21
CA CYS A 414 -7.42 4.14 -14.91
C CYS A 414 -6.99 5.06 -16.06
N GLY A 415 -6.22 6.11 -15.76
CA GLY A 415 -5.73 7.05 -16.79
C GLY A 415 -4.82 6.44 -17.87
N ALA A 416 -4.38 5.19 -17.69
CA ALA A 416 -3.60 4.46 -18.70
C ALA A 416 -4.48 3.66 -19.68
N CYS A 417 -5.52 3.00 -19.16
CA CYS A 417 -6.43 2.17 -19.96
C CYS A 417 -7.61 2.96 -20.50
N SER A 418 -8.09 3.97 -19.77
CA SER A 418 -9.23 4.80 -20.18
C SER A 418 -8.89 6.29 -20.11
N PRO A 419 -7.85 6.75 -20.83
CA PRO A 419 -7.50 8.17 -20.84
C PRO A 419 -8.67 9.01 -21.35
N ARG A 420 -8.83 10.22 -20.80
CA ARG A 420 -9.88 11.15 -21.19
C ARG A 420 -9.27 12.48 -21.62
N SER A 421 -9.87 13.11 -22.62
CA SER A 421 -9.47 14.46 -23.02
C SER A 421 -9.76 15.44 -21.88
N PRO A 422 -8.82 16.36 -21.57
CA PRO A 422 -9.06 17.34 -20.52
C PRO A 422 -10.24 18.25 -20.91
N ALA A 423 -10.98 18.74 -19.91
CA ALA A 423 -12.09 19.67 -20.15
C ALA A 423 -11.61 21.03 -20.68
N PHE A 424 -10.36 21.39 -20.40
CA PHE A 424 -9.72 22.63 -20.81
C PHE A 424 -8.21 22.41 -20.95
N HIS A 425 -7.60 23.09 -21.91
CA HIS A 425 -6.14 23.11 -22.09
C HIS A 425 -5.57 24.42 -21.56
N LEU A 426 -4.63 24.34 -20.62
CA LEU A 426 -3.83 25.49 -20.21
C LEU A 426 -2.79 25.79 -21.31
N LEU A 427 -3.00 26.87 -22.07
CA LEU A 427 -2.09 27.30 -23.12
C LEU A 427 -1.12 28.34 -22.54
N HIS A 428 0.17 28.01 -22.46
CA HIS A 428 1.19 28.85 -21.82
C HIS A 428 1.95 29.74 -22.80
N SER A 429 1.84 29.49 -24.10
CA SER A 429 2.57 30.18 -25.15
C SER A 429 1.79 30.27 -26.47
N SER A 430 2.24 31.12 -27.39
CA SER A 430 1.72 31.16 -28.76
C SER A 430 1.95 29.86 -29.53
N VAL A 431 2.96 29.06 -29.15
CA VAL A 431 3.21 27.73 -29.74
C VAL A 431 2.13 26.76 -29.31
N ASP A 432 1.69 26.80 -28.04
CA ASP A 432 0.57 25.98 -27.57
C ASP A 432 -0.70 26.37 -28.31
N VAL A 433 -0.96 27.68 -28.45
CA VAL A 433 -2.10 28.17 -29.21
C VAL A 433 -2.04 27.66 -30.66
N GLN A 434 -0.88 27.67 -31.32
CA GLN A 434 -0.71 27.14 -32.68
C GLN A 434 -0.91 25.61 -32.76
N ALA A 435 -0.37 24.86 -31.81
CA ALA A 435 -0.54 23.40 -31.73
C ALA A 435 -2.01 23.00 -31.58
N TRP A 436 -2.82 23.87 -30.98
CA TRP A 436 -4.24 23.65 -30.72
C TRP A 436 -5.18 24.53 -31.60
N GLN A 437 -4.63 25.31 -32.53
CA GLN A 437 -5.38 26.21 -33.43
C GLN A 437 -6.13 25.43 -34.54
N ASP A 438 -5.73 24.19 -34.82
CA ASP A 438 -6.32 23.35 -35.87
C ASP A 438 -7.66 22.67 -35.47
N LEU A 439 -8.17 22.90 -34.26
CA LEU A 439 -9.42 22.27 -33.81
C LEU A 439 -10.67 23.10 -34.15
N GLN A 440 -11.08 23.05 -35.42
CA GLN A 440 -12.50 23.21 -35.80
C GLN A 440 -13.39 22.03 -35.34
N ARG A 441 -12.87 21.12 -34.51
CA ARG A 441 -13.68 20.12 -33.79
C ARG A 441 -13.62 20.41 -32.30
N PRO A 442 -14.71 20.89 -31.67
CA PRO A 442 -14.81 20.84 -30.22
C PRO A 442 -14.78 19.36 -29.82
N VAL A 443 -13.63 18.86 -29.34
CA VAL A 443 -13.59 17.56 -28.68
C VAL A 443 -14.46 17.71 -27.44
N PRO A 444 -15.52 16.91 -27.28
CA PRO A 444 -16.35 16.96 -26.09
C PRO A 444 -15.45 16.81 -24.85
N SER A 445 -15.66 17.65 -23.85
CA SER A 445 -14.93 17.53 -22.58
C SER A 445 -15.09 16.11 -22.04
N SER A 446 -14.01 15.49 -21.57
CA SER A 446 -14.03 14.14 -20.99
C SER A 446 -14.29 12.99 -21.97
N LEU A 447 -14.09 13.19 -23.28
CA LEU A 447 -14.18 12.10 -24.27
C LEU A 447 -13.07 11.06 -24.05
N LEU A 448 -13.46 9.78 -24.08
CA LEU A 448 -12.51 8.66 -24.02
C LEU A 448 -11.55 8.67 -25.20
N GLN A 449 -10.27 8.53 -24.89
CA GLN A 449 -9.16 8.44 -25.82
C GLN A 449 -8.70 6.98 -25.95
N PRO A 450 -7.97 6.64 -27.02
CA PRO A 450 -7.40 5.31 -27.16
C PRO A 450 -6.49 4.95 -25.97
N PRO A 451 -6.50 3.69 -25.51
CA PRO A 451 -5.65 3.24 -24.41
C PRO A 451 -4.16 3.33 -24.76
N PHE A 452 -3.32 3.50 -23.74
CA PHE A 452 -1.90 3.23 -23.91
C PHE A 452 -1.65 1.73 -24.04
N VAL A 453 -0.79 1.35 -24.99
CA VAL A 453 -0.51 -0.05 -25.34
C VAL A 453 0.79 -0.54 -24.71
N ARG A 454 0.93 -1.87 -24.57
CA ARG A 454 2.11 -2.50 -23.93
C ARG A 454 3.42 -2.09 -24.58
N SER A 455 3.50 -2.03 -25.90
CA SER A 455 4.68 -1.60 -26.67
C SER A 455 5.07 -0.15 -26.44
N TYR A 456 4.11 0.73 -26.19
CA TYR A 456 4.39 2.12 -25.86
C TYR A 456 5.00 2.22 -24.46
N ILE A 457 4.45 1.53 -23.46
CA ILE A 457 5.06 1.51 -22.13
C ILE A 457 6.43 0.82 -22.14
N HIS A 458 6.58 -0.28 -22.88
CA HIS A 458 7.89 -0.90 -23.12
C HIS A 458 8.89 0.11 -23.67
N HIS A 459 8.52 0.88 -24.70
CA HIS A 459 9.37 1.93 -25.24
C HIS A 459 9.76 2.96 -24.18
N LEU A 460 8.79 3.52 -23.44
CA LEU A 460 9.03 4.51 -22.40
C LEU A 460 9.96 4.00 -21.29
N LEU A 461 9.81 2.73 -20.88
CA LEU A 461 10.68 2.09 -19.88
C LEU A 461 12.13 2.00 -20.39
N HIS A 462 12.32 1.61 -21.65
CA HIS A 462 13.65 1.51 -22.27
C HIS A 462 14.27 2.87 -22.61
N THR A 463 13.46 3.93 -22.77
CA THR A 463 13.94 5.31 -22.95
C THR A 463 14.04 6.09 -21.64
N HIS A 464 13.77 5.46 -20.49
CA HIS A 464 13.80 6.06 -19.15
C HIS A 464 12.86 7.26 -18.97
N GLU A 465 11.71 7.21 -19.65
CA GLU A 465 10.65 8.20 -19.48
C GLU A 465 9.82 7.90 -18.23
N MET A 466 9.80 8.84 -17.28
CA MET A 466 9.14 8.67 -15.96
C MET A 466 7.63 8.47 -16.06
N SER A 467 7.02 8.86 -17.20
CA SER A 467 5.59 8.66 -17.47
C SER A 467 5.20 7.18 -17.48
N SER A 468 6.11 6.27 -17.84
CA SER A 468 5.88 4.82 -17.80
C SER A 468 5.45 4.34 -16.41
N HIS A 469 6.19 4.73 -15.37
CA HIS A 469 5.89 4.36 -13.99
C HIS A 469 4.58 4.99 -13.49
N SER A 470 4.24 6.19 -13.97
CA SER A 470 2.97 6.85 -13.64
C SER A 470 1.78 6.08 -14.20
N LEU A 471 1.86 5.68 -15.47
CA LEU A 471 0.82 4.87 -16.13
C LEU A 471 0.65 3.51 -15.45
N LEU A 472 1.77 2.85 -15.12
CA LEU A 472 1.78 1.58 -14.41
C LEU A 472 1.19 1.69 -13.00
N ALA A 473 1.56 2.73 -12.24
CA ALA A 473 1.03 2.94 -10.89
C ALA A 473 -0.49 3.16 -10.89
N MET A 474 -1.01 3.98 -11.82
CA MET A 474 -2.46 4.17 -11.98
C MET A 474 -3.17 2.85 -12.32
N HIS A 475 -2.62 2.06 -13.24
CA HIS A 475 -3.17 0.77 -13.64
C HIS A 475 -3.15 -0.25 -12.50
N ASN A 476 -2.00 -0.47 -11.86
CA ASN A 476 -1.82 -1.48 -10.82
C ASN A 476 -2.69 -1.20 -9.59
N LEU A 477 -2.80 0.06 -9.15
CA LEU A 477 -3.68 0.44 -8.04
C LEU A 477 -5.17 0.21 -8.40
N THR A 478 -5.55 0.46 -9.66
CA THR A 478 -6.91 0.23 -10.14
C THR A 478 -7.24 -1.25 -10.22
N VAL A 479 -6.32 -2.09 -10.72
CA VAL A 479 -6.48 -3.55 -10.73
C VAL A 479 -6.59 -4.11 -9.31
N LEU A 480 -5.77 -3.63 -8.38
CA LEU A 480 -5.85 -4.04 -6.98
C LEU A 480 -7.17 -3.62 -6.31
N SER A 481 -7.66 -2.41 -6.60
CA SER A 481 -8.99 -1.98 -6.15
C SER A 481 -10.08 -2.90 -6.70
N ALA A 482 -10.08 -3.16 -8.02
CA ALA A 482 -11.05 -4.05 -8.65
C ALA A 482 -11.00 -5.49 -8.09
N PHE A 483 -9.81 -5.97 -7.71
CA PHE A 483 -9.64 -7.25 -7.03
C PHE A 483 -10.33 -7.26 -5.65
N LEU A 484 -10.16 -6.21 -4.84
CA LEU A 484 -10.85 -6.09 -3.54
C LEU A 484 -12.37 -5.94 -3.73
N ASP A 485 -12.81 -5.24 -4.78
CA ASP A 485 -14.22 -5.14 -5.16
C ASP A 485 -14.79 -6.52 -5.53
N GLY A 486 -14.00 -7.33 -6.23
CA GLY A 486 -14.32 -8.73 -6.53
C GLY A 486 -14.51 -9.58 -5.28
N ILE A 487 -13.67 -9.41 -4.26
CA ILE A 487 -13.83 -10.08 -2.96
C ILE A 487 -15.17 -9.69 -2.33
N ARG A 488 -15.51 -8.39 -2.32
CA ARG A 488 -16.80 -7.92 -1.79
C ARG A 488 -17.98 -8.49 -2.59
N GLY A 489 -17.84 -8.61 -3.91
CA GLY A 489 -18.85 -9.23 -4.78
C GLY A 489 -19.09 -10.70 -4.45
N VAL A 490 -18.03 -11.48 -4.16
CA VAL A 490 -18.16 -12.88 -3.73
C VAL A 490 -18.81 -12.97 -2.35
N LEU A 491 -18.43 -12.09 -1.42
CA LEU A 491 -18.99 -12.06 -0.06
C LEU A 491 -20.45 -11.56 0.02
N ALA A 492 -20.95 -10.95 -1.05
CA ALA A 492 -22.36 -10.57 -1.19
C ALA A 492 -23.26 -11.73 -1.68
N ARG A 493 -22.67 -12.87 -2.10
CA ARG A 493 -23.42 -14.07 -2.51
C ARG A 493 -23.94 -14.84 -1.30
N ASP A 494 -24.83 -15.79 -1.56
CA ASP A 494 -25.29 -16.76 -0.56
C ASP A 494 -24.10 -17.62 -0.07
N SER A 495 -24.07 -17.93 1.23
CA SER A 495 -22.96 -18.65 1.87
C SER A 495 -21.56 -18.03 1.63
N PRO A 496 -21.31 -16.79 2.12
CA PRO A 496 -20.11 -16.01 1.80
C PRO A 496 -18.79 -16.74 2.01
N LYS A 497 -18.65 -17.49 3.11
CA LYS A 497 -17.42 -18.23 3.41
C LYS A 497 -17.15 -19.35 2.41
N GLY A 498 -18.16 -20.20 2.14
CA GLY A 498 -18.01 -21.32 1.22
C GLY A 498 -17.75 -20.88 -0.22
N GLU A 499 -18.42 -19.82 -0.67
CA GLU A 499 -18.18 -19.23 -1.99
C GLU A 499 -16.79 -18.60 -2.09
N LEU A 500 -16.35 -17.87 -1.05
CA LEU A 500 -14.99 -17.34 -1.01
C LEU A 500 -13.94 -18.45 -1.08
N ASP A 501 -14.09 -19.52 -0.29
CA ASP A 501 -13.16 -20.64 -0.27
C ASP A 501 -13.02 -21.29 -1.66
N LYS A 502 -14.15 -21.48 -2.35
CA LYS A 502 -14.19 -22.00 -3.72
C LYS A 502 -13.47 -21.09 -4.71
N GLU A 503 -13.75 -19.79 -4.70
CA GLU A 503 -13.13 -18.84 -5.64
C GLU A 503 -11.64 -18.63 -5.35
N ILE A 504 -11.21 -18.70 -4.08
CA ILE A 504 -9.79 -18.72 -3.71
C ILE A 504 -9.10 -19.93 -4.33
N GLY A 505 -9.69 -21.13 -4.21
CA GLY A 505 -9.14 -22.34 -4.82
C GLY A 505 -8.97 -22.21 -6.35
N ARG A 506 -9.92 -21.57 -7.03
CA ARG A 506 -9.82 -21.27 -8.46
C ARG A 506 -8.71 -20.27 -8.77
N PHE A 507 -8.55 -19.23 -7.94
CA PHE A 507 -7.49 -18.25 -8.09
C PHE A 507 -6.10 -18.86 -7.90
N GLU A 508 -5.91 -19.70 -6.89
CA GLU A 508 -4.64 -20.42 -6.62
C GLU A 508 -4.28 -21.44 -7.70
N GLN A 509 -5.28 -21.99 -8.40
CA GLN A 509 -5.07 -22.86 -9.55
C GLN A 509 -4.69 -22.08 -10.82
N MET A 510 -5.28 -20.88 -11.01
CA MET A 510 -5.05 -20.05 -12.20
C MET A 510 -3.73 -19.28 -12.14
N TYR A 511 -3.46 -18.57 -11.05
CA TYR A 511 -2.37 -17.60 -10.97
C TYR A 511 -1.17 -18.10 -10.17
N ASP A 512 0.02 -17.80 -10.66
CA ASP A 512 1.29 -18.17 -10.02
C ASP A 512 1.53 -17.34 -8.75
N GLU A 513 1.69 -18.06 -7.64
CA GLU A 513 2.01 -17.47 -6.32
C GLU A 513 3.52 -17.26 -6.13
N LYS A 514 4.38 -17.92 -6.92
CA LYS A 514 5.82 -17.94 -6.66
C LYS A 514 6.49 -16.60 -6.94
N MET A 515 5.79 -15.64 -7.54
CA MET A 515 6.27 -14.29 -7.84
C MET A 515 7.55 -14.28 -8.69
N VAL A 516 7.74 -15.30 -9.54
CA VAL A 516 8.92 -15.38 -10.45
C VAL A 516 8.97 -14.18 -11.39
N LEU A 517 7.79 -13.65 -11.77
CA LEU A 517 7.66 -12.42 -12.53
C LEU A 517 8.42 -11.24 -11.91
N TRP A 518 8.40 -11.09 -10.58
CA TRP A 518 9.09 -9.99 -9.89
C TRP A 518 10.61 -10.12 -10.00
N ASP A 519 11.14 -11.33 -9.82
CA ASP A 519 12.58 -11.60 -9.93
C ASP A 519 13.08 -11.29 -11.36
N GLU A 520 12.33 -11.74 -12.37
CA GLU A 520 12.63 -11.49 -13.79
C GLU A 520 12.56 -9.98 -14.10
N ALA A 521 11.48 -9.31 -13.68
CA ALA A 521 11.29 -7.88 -13.90
C ALA A 521 12.37 -7.04 -13.23
N ALA A 522 12.71 -7.33 -11.97
CA ALA A 522 13.79 -6.65 -11.25
C ALA A 522 15.15 -6.84 -11.96
N THR A 523 15.45 -8.04 -12.44
CA THR A 523 16.69 -8.32 -13.18
C THR A 523 16.76 -7.52 -14.50
N MET A 524 15.65 -7.45 -15.24
CA MET A 524 15.60 -6.71 -16.51
C MET A 524 15.64 -5.20 -16.29
N TRP A 525 14.91 -4.69 -15.30
CA TRP A 525 14.99 -3.29 -14.86
C TRP A 525 16.43 -2.89 -14.50
N LEU A 526 17.12 -3.69 -13.69
CA LEU A 526 18.53 -3.45 -13.35
C LEU A 526 19.42 -3.40 -14.59
N SER A 527 19.19 -4.31 -15.54
CA SER A 527 19.97 -4.36 -16.79
C SER A 527 19.82 -3.07 -17.59
N VAL A 528 18.61 -2.51 -17.66
CA VAL A 528 18.30 -1.24 -18.32
C VAL A 528 18.91 -0.05 -17.56
N GLU A 529 18.77 0.01 -16.23
CA GLU A 529 19.40 1.06 -15.41
C GLU A 529 20.95 1.01 -15.48
N HIS A 530 21.55 -0.17 -15.53
CA HIS A 530 22.98 -0.32 -15.75
C HIS A 530 23.43 0.19 -17.13
N ALA A 531 22.60 0.01 -18.16
CA ALA A 531 22.88 0.52 -19.50
C ALA A 531 22.91 2.05 -19.57
N ARG A 532 22.08 2.73 -18.75
CA ARG A 532 22.03 4.19 -18.58
C ARG A 532 23.27 4.76 -17.88
N GLY A 533 23.71 4.10 -16.80
CA GLY A 533 24.75 4.59 -15.89
C GLY A 533 26.14 4.02 -16.16
N LYS A 534 26.59 3.12 -15.27
CA LYS A 534 27.96 2.55 -15.24
C LYS A 534 28.37 1.88 -16.54
N GLY A 535 27.44 1.31 -17.32
CA GLY A 535 27.75 0.75 -18.64
C GLY A 535 28.13 1.83 -19.66
N ARG A 536 27.46 2.99 -19.62
CA ARG A 536 27.86 4.16 -20.43
C ARG A 536 29.20 4.70 -19.96
N LEU A 537 29.41 4.90 -18.66
CA LEU A 537 30.70 5.38 -18.13
C LEU A 537 31.86 4.39 -18.34
N ALA A 538 31.61 3.08 -18.27
CA ALA A 538 32.60 2.04 -18.58
C ALA A 538 32.94 2.03 -20.07
N ARG A 539 31.93 2.09 -20.95
CA ARG A 539 32.13 2.23 -22.41
C ARG A 539 32.81 3.55 -22.77
N GLU A 540 32.51 4.63 -22.06
CA GLU A 540 33.16 5.94 -22.22
C GLU A 540 34.61 5.90 -21.70
N ARG A 541 34.90 5.21 -20.59
CA ARG A 541 36.26 4.97 -20.09
C ARG A 541 37.08 4.06 -21.01
N GLU A 542 36.48 3.00 -21.56
CA GLU A 542 37.12 2.16 -22.57
C GLU A 542 37.39 2.95 -23.85
N LYS A 543 36.43 3.75 -24.33
CA LYS A 543 36.66 4.66 -25.46
C LYS A 543 37.75 5.67 -25.15
N GLN A 544 37.78 6.28 -23.97
CA GLN A 544 38.85 7.20 -23.55
C GLN A 544 40.20 6.49 -23.50
N ALA A 545 40.29 5.28 -22.93
CA ALA A 545 41.52 4.50 -22.90
C ALA A 545 42.03 4.17 -24.32
N VAL A 546 41.14 3.84 -25.27
CA VAL A 546 41.49 3.61 -26.68
C VAL A 546 41.94 4.90 -27.37
N THR A 547 41.39 6.06 -27.00
CA THR A 547 41.76 7.36 -27.59
C THR A 547 43.13 7.86 -27.07
N THR A 548 43.45 7.60 -25.80
CA THR A 548 44.74 7.99 -25.19
C THR A 548 45.92 7.15 -25.68
N VAL A 549 45.68 5.92 -26.16
CA VAL A 549 46.72 5.06 -26.75
C VAL A 549 47.14 5.54 -28.15
N GLY A 550 46.33 6.37 -28.81
CA GLY A 550 46.63 6.93 -30.15
C GLY A 550 47.36 8.29 -30.15
N ALA A 551 47.58 8.92 -29.00
CA ALA A 551 48.19 10.25 -28.89
C ALA A 551 49.62 10.25 -28.32
N ALA A 552 50.29 9.10 -28.36
CA ALA A 552 51.65 8.94 -27.86
C ALA A 552 52.62 8.39 -28.92
N VAL A 553 52.59 8.94 -30.14
CA VAL A 553 53.76 8.95 -31.05
C VAL A 553 53.63 10.18 -31.97
N GLU A 554 54.42 11.22 -31.72
CA GLU A 554 55.39 11.80 -32.67
C GLU A 554 55.98 13.10 -32.12
N THR A 555 57.32 13.05 -31.98
CA THR A 555 58.34 14.11 -31.79
C THR A 555 58.37 14.92 -30.50
#